data_AF-F0YCL8-F1
#
_entry.id   AF-F0YCL8-F1
#
_cell.length_a   1.000
_cell.length_b   1.000
_cell.length_c   1.000
_cell.angle_alpha   90.00
_cell.angle_beta   90.00
_cell.angle_gamma   90.00
#
_symmetry.space_group_name_H-M   'P 1'
#
loop_
_entity.id
_entity.type
_entity.pdbx_description
1 polymer ?
#
loop_
_entity_poly.entity_id
_entity_poly.type
_entity_poly.pdbx_seq_one_letter_code
_entity_poly.pdbx_strand_id
1 'polypeptide(L)' 'RGSWLDEADELAASCFACSSAFHPVKNRRHHCRRCGDTYCIGCSSRYQPLLLSGLETPQRVCDACYDAAARDN' A
#
# COMPACT_ATOMS: atom_id res chain seq x y z
N ARG A 1 19.33 20.52 -17.44
CA ARG A 1 19.52 19.08 -17.14
C ARG A 1 19.89 18.99 -15.67
N GLY A 2 19.12 18.25 -14.87
CA GLY A 2 19.37 18.01 -13.44
C GLY A 2 18.48 18.82 -12.50
N SER A 3 17.23 18.38 -12.35
CA SER A 3 16.32 18.85 -11.30
C SER A 3 16.58 18.01 -10.06
N TRP A 4 17.25 18.58 -9.06
CA TRP A 4 17.54 17.93 -7.77
C TRP A 4 16.31 17.93 -6.86
N LEU A 5 15.27 17.19 -7.22
CA LEU A 5 14.13 16.89 -6.34
C LEU A 5 13.65 15.44 -6.55
N ASP A 6 14.58 14.51 -6.74
CA ASP A 6 14.28 13.06 -6.81
C ASP A 6 14.73 12.30 -5.55
N GLU A 7 15.51 12.90 -4.64
CA GLU A 7 16.00 12.23 -3.41
C GLU A 7 14.90 11.97 -2.36
N ALA A 8 13.76 12.66 -2.45
CA ALA A 8 12.66 12.51 -1.48
C ALA A 8 11.64 11.43 -1.87
N ASP A 9 11.43 11.15 -3.17
CA ASP A 9 10.51 10.09 -3.64
C ASP A 9 11.16 8.69 -3.49
N GLU A 10 12.50 8.62 -3.43
CA GLU A 10 13.26 7.40 -3.16
C GLU A 10 13.14 6.90 -1.71
N LEU A 11 12.67 7.70 -0.75
CA LEU A 11 12.60 7.27 0.66
C LEU A 11 11.45 6.30 0.96
N ALA A 12 10.44 6.21 0.08
CA ALA A 12 9.47 5.10 0.10
C ALA A 12 9.92 3.94 -0.80
N ALA A 13 11.24 3.67 -0.88
CA ALA A 13 11.80 2.56 -1.64
C ALA A 13 11.52 1.18 -1.03
N SER A 14 10.85 1.08 0.13
CA SER A 14 10.61 -0.21 0.78
C SER A 14 9.20 -0.36 1.35
N CYS A 15 8.75 -1.61 1.45
CA CYS A 15 7.47 -1.97 2.04
C CYS A 15 7.40 -1.54 3.52
N PHE A 16 6.34 -0.85 3.92
CA PHE A 16 6.14 -0.41 5.29
C PHE A 16 6.07 -1.59 6.30
N ALA A 17 5.55 -2.75 5.88
CA ALA A 17 5.42 -3.92 6.75
C ALA A 17 6.67 -4.80 6.84
N CYS A 18 7.32 -5.09 5.71
CA CYS A 18 8.42 -6.05 5.64
C CYS A 18 9.77 -5.44 5.23
N SER A 19 9.82 -4.13 5.02
CA SER A 19 11.01 -3.37 4.59
C SER A 19 11.65 -3.89 3.29
N SER A 20 10.93 -4.70 2.52
CA SER A 20 11.41 -5.21 1.23
C SER A 20 11.50 -4.08 0.22
N ALA A 21 12.67 -3.92 -0.39
CA ALA A 21 12.89 -2.93 -1.43
C ALA A 21 11.95 -3.15 -2.63
N PHE A 22 11.36 -2.06 -3.12
CA PHE A 22 10.56 -2.07 -4.31
C PHE A 22 11.45 -2.16 -5.54
N HIS A 23 11.01 -2.96 -6.50
CA HIS A 23 11.66 -3.13 -7.78
C HIS A 23 10.65 -2.85 -8.89
N PRO A 24 10.96 -1.99 -9.89
CA PRO A 24 10.00 -1.59 -10.93
C PRO A 24 9.31 -2.76 -11.65
N VAL A 25 10.03 -3.89 -11.78
CA VAL A 25 9.55 -5.09 -12.50
C VAL A 25 9.05 -6.20 -11.57
N LYS A 26 9.71 -6.41 -10.41
CA LYS A 26 9.51 -7.62 -9.59
C LYS A 26 8.70 -7.37 -8.32
N ASN A 27 8.73 -6.14 -7.80
CA ASN A 27 8.07 -5.78 -6.55
C ASN A 27 7.56 -4.34 -6.64
N ARG A 28 6.42 -4.17 -7.32
CA ARG A 28 5.83 -2.85 -7.55
C ARG A 28 5.29 -2.25 -6.25
N ARG A 29 5.25 -0.92 -6.20
CA ARG A 29 4.68 -0.15 -5.09
C ARG A 29 3.15 -0.27 -5.10
N HIS A 30 2.55 -0.59 -3.95
CA HIS A 30 1.10 -0.63 -3.78
C HIS A 30 0.68 0.16 -2.54
N HIS A 31 -0.28 1.07 -2.69
CA HIS A 31 -0.79 1.84 -1.55
C HIS A 31 -1.97 1.13 -0.91
N CYS A 32 -2.00 1.07 0.42
CA CYS A 32 -3.18 0.67 1.17
C CYS A 32 -4.21 1.80 1.12
N ARG A 33 -5.43 1.52 0.66
CA ARG A 33 -6.50 2.53 0.59
C ARG A 33 -7.13 2.88 1.95
N ARG A 34 -6.79 2.14 3.01
CA ARG A 34 -7.26 2.38 4.39
C ARG A 34 -6.27 3.23 5.20
N CYS A 35 -4.98 2.88 5.24
CA CYS A 35 -3.96 3.66 5.99
C CYS A 35 -3.12 4.62 5.15
N GLY A 36 -3.02 4.42 3.84
CA GLY A 36 -2.24 5.28 2.93
C GLY A 36 -0.78 4.86 2.71
N ASP A 37 -0.21 3.98 3.53
CA ASP A 37 1.20 3.56 3.39
C ASP A 37 1.44 2.68 2.15
N THR A 38 2.72 2.54 1.79
CA THR A 38 3.17 1.74 0.64
C THR A 38 3.64 0.36 1.06
N TYR A 39 3.14 -0.67 0.38
CA TYR A 39 3.37 -2.07 0.66
C TYR A 39 3.78 -2.82 -0.62
N CYS A 40 4.45 -3.96 -0.44
CA CYS A 40 4.71 -4.91 -1.50
C CYS A 40 3.45 -5.71 -1.84
N ILE A 41 3.49 -6.44 -2.95
CA ILE A 41 2.37 -7.28 -3.38
C ILE A 41 2.02 -8.36 -2.34
N GLY A 42 3.01 -8.84 -1.59
CA GLY A 42 2.82 -9.82 -0.51
C GLY A 42 2.02 -9.23 0.66
N CYS A 43 2.46 -8.09 1.19
CA CYS A 43 1.86 -7.43 2.36
C CYS A 43 0.57 -6.66 2.05
N SER A 44 0.18 -6.56 0.78
CA SER A 44 -1.07 -5.92 0.33
C SER A 44 -1.86 -6.84 -0.60
N SER A 45 -1.80 -8.14 -0.35
CA SER A 45 -2.46 -9.16 -1.17
C SER A 45 -3.98 -9.23 -0.96
N ARG A 46 -4.49 -8.53 0.07
CA ARG A 46 -5.89 -8.59 0.50
C ARG A 46 -6.70 -7.38 0.02
N TYR A 47 -8.01 -7.57 -0.08
CA TYR A 47 -8.97 -6.54 -0.44
C TYR A 47 -10.06 -6.49 0.61
N GLN A 48 -10.52 -5.28 0.89
CA GLN A 48 -11.63 -5.03 1.80
C GLN A 48 -12.68 -4.14 1.16
N PRO A 49 -13.97 -4.36 1.45
CA PRO A 49 -15.01 -3.42 1.06
C PRO A 49 -14.77 -2.09 1.78
N LEU A 50 -14.51 -1.04 1.03
CA LEU A 50 -14.46 0.33 1.53
C LEU A 50 -15.58 1.13 0.87
N LEU A 51 -16.23 1.98 1.65
CA LEU A 51 -17.24 2.90 1.14
C LEU A 51 -16.55 4.02 0.36
N LEU A 52 -16.48 3.87 -0.95
CA LEU A 52 -15.90 4.85 -1.85
C LEU A 52 -17.04 5.47 -2.67
N SER A 53 -17.20 6.78 -2.56
CA SER A 53 -18.27 7.52 -3.26
C SER A 53 -19.68 6.97 -2.98
N GLY A 54 -19.93 6.46 -1.78
CA GLY A 54 -21.23 5.92 -1.36
C GLY A 54 -21.52 4.49 -1.81
N LEU A 55 -20.56 3.80 -2.43
CA LEU A 55 -20.66 2.39 -2.81
C LEU A 55 -19.56 1.57 -2.12
N GLU A 56 -19.92 0.40 -1.61
CA GLU A 56 -18.95 -0.55 -1.06
C GLU A 56 -18.19 -1.20 -2.21
N THR A 57 -16.92 -0.81 -2.37
CA THR A 57 -16.06 -1.35 -3.42
C THR A 57 -14.87 -2.07 -2.79
N PRO A 58 -14.48 -3.25 -3.30
CA PRO A 58 -13.32 -3.95 -2.79
C PRO A 58 -12.04 -3.18 -3.16
N GLN A 59 -11.39 -2.61 -2.16
CA GLN A 59 -10.16 -1.84 -2.31
C GLN A 59 -8.99 -2.60 -1.69
N ARG A 60 -7.82 -2.44 -2.31
CA ARG A 60 -6.59 -3.07 -1.82
C ARG A 60 -6.21 -2.48 -0.46
N VAL A 61 -5.96 -3.35 0.50
CA VAL A 61 -5.51 -2.99 1.84
C VAL A 61 -4.30 -3.81 2.25
N CYS A 62 -3.51 -3.29 3.19
CA CYS A 62 -2.45 -4.08 3.80
C CYS A 62 -3.04 -5.13 4.75
N ASP A 63 -2.27 -6.17 5.03
CA ASP A 63 -2.72 -7.28 5.88
C ASP A 63 -3.12 -6.78 7.28
N ALA A 64 -2.39 -5.81 7.85
CA ALA A 64 -2.75 -5.19 9.12
C ALA A 64 -4.12 -4.48 9.09
N CYS A 65 -4.41 -3.74 8.02
CA CYS A 65 -5.71 -3.08 7.85
C CYS A 65 -6.84 -4.08 7.60
N TYR A 66 -6.55 -5.17 6.89
CA TYR A 66 -7.49 -6.26 6.66
C TYR A 66 -7.87 -6.94 7.98
N ASP A 67 -6.88 -7.30 8.79
CA ASP A 67 -7.08 -7.95 10.10
C ASP A 67 -7.75 -7.01 11.11
N ALA A 68 -7.47 -5.71 11.07
CA ALA A 68 -8.13 -4.73 11.92
C ALA A 68 -9.63 -4.68 11.65
N ALA A 69 -10.07 -4.63 10.39
CA ALA A 69 -11.49 -4.59 10.09
C ALA A 69 -12.23 -5.89 10.39
N ALA A 70 -11.54 -7.03 10.33
CA ALA A 70 -12.14 -8.30 10.75
C ALA A 70 -12.46 -8.34 12.26
N ARG A 71 -11.88 -7.44 13.06
CA ARG A 71 -12.16 -7.28 14.49
C ARG A 71 -13.21 -6.19 14.78
N ASP A 72 -13.51 -5.34 13.80
CA ASP A 72 -14.48 -4.25 13.90
C ASP A 72 -15.93 -4.71 13.58
N ASN A 73 -16.11 -6.01 13.27
CA ASN A 73 -17.39 -6.67 12.96
C ASN A 73 -17.67 -7.80 13.95
#